data_AF-A0A2D6MGD6-F1
#
_entry.id   AF-A0A2D6MGD6-F1
#
_cell.length_a   1.000
_cell.length_b   1.000
_cell.length_c   1.000
_cell.angle_alpha   90.00
_cell.angle_beta   90.00
_cell.angle_gamma   90.00
#
_symmetry.space_group_name_H-M   'P 1'
#
loop_
_entity.id
_entity.type
_entity.pdbx_description
1 polymer ?
#
loop_
_entity_poly.entity_id
_entity_poly.type
_entity_poly.pdbx_seq_one_letter_code
_entity_poly.pdbx_strand_id
1 'polypeptide(L)'
;MLYSQESFNKDKASFHRRTRKITRLFDIMRNSYGNQLLINKVLVLNKCWFPIGTFSLKNAFCKLLSKRVRALNHITYNVCNFYEWFSTNSSGFNYIKTSSGWIAVPEIVISSYYEKVPKFKASASRKNILKRDKYTCQYSGKKLPEYEATIDHVVPKSKGGKNSWQNCVTSSFSINNKKSDKFLEETDLRLMSEPGFPKNNLLFQLPCSFSVPDSWKVFLFKKKNKV
;
A
#
# COMPACT_ATOMS: atom_id res chain seq x y z
N MET A 1 -9.76 -31.01 2.06
CA MET A 1 -8.99 -31.93 2.93
C MET A 1 -8.49 -31.14 4.13
N LEU A 2 -9.03 -31.45 5.31
CA LEU A 2 -8.64 -30.79 6.56
C LEU A 2 -7.24 -31.28 6.97
N TYR A 3 -6.31 -30.34 7.15
CA TYR A 3 -4.96 -30.62 7.63
C TYR A 3 -5.03 -30.91 9.14
N SER A 4 -4.66 -32.12 9.57
CA SER A 4 -4.86 -32.58 10.95
C SER A 4 -3.91 -31.89 11.95
N GLN A 5 -4.40 -31.66 13.18
CA GLN A 5 -3.64 -31.07 14.30
C GLN A 5 -2.34 -31.84 14.62
N GLU A 6 -2.29 -33.15 14.36
CA GLU A 6 -1.09 -33.97 14.57
C GLU A 6 -0.01 -33.74 13.51
N SER A 7 -0.41 -33.53 12.25
CA SER A 7 0.51 -33.17 11.15
C SER A 7 1.16 -31.82 11.44
N PHE A 8 0.37 -30.88 11.98
CA PHE A 8 0.83 -29.56 12.40
C PHE A 8 1.86 -29.61 13.54
N ASN A 9 1.60 -30.41 14.58
CA ASN A 9 2.48 -30.49 15.74
C ASN A 9 3.84 -31.13 15.39
N LYS A 10 3.88 -32.09 14.45
CA LYS A 10 5.14 -32.64 13.91
C LYS A 10 5.93 -31.61 13.10
N ASP A 11 5.26 -30.82 12.27
CA ASP A 11 5.90 -29.75 11.48
C ASP A 11 6.43 -28.62 12.37
N LYS A 12 5.72 -28.28 13.46
CA LYS A 12 6.13 -27.28 14.48
C LYS A 12 7.42 -27.67 15.20
N ALA A 13 7.56 -28.92 15.62
CA ALA A 13 8.76 -29.42 16.30
C ALA A 13 9.97 -29.56 15.34
N SER A 14 9.74 -30.00 14.10
CA SER A 14 10.74 -30.08 13.02
C SER A 14 11.31 -28.70 12.65
N PHE A 15 10.44 -27.70 12.61
CA PHE A 15 10.81 -26.32 12.30
C PHE A 15 11.63 -25.66 13.42
N HIS A 16 11.29 -25.91 14.69
CA HIS A 16 12.04 -25.39 15.85
C HIS A 16 13.50 -25.87 15.87
N ARG A 17 13.77 -27.12 15.47
CA ARG A 17 15.15 -27.63 15.31
C ARG A 17 15.90 -27.01 14.13
N ARG A 18 15.21 -26.61 13.06
CA ARG A 18 15.81 -26.16 11.79
C ARG A 18 15.97 -24.64 11.64
N THR A 19 15.31 -23.84 12.48
CA THR A 19 15.23 -22.36 12.36
C THR A 19 16.36 -21.58 13.01
N ARG A 20 17.44 -22.23 13.48
CA ARG A 20 18.67 -21.54 13.93
C ARG A 20 19.33 -20.65 12.85
N LYS A 21 18.90 -20.73 11.58
CA LYS A 21 19.25 -19.77 10.53
C LYS A 21 17.98 -19.23 9.87
N ILE A 22 17.56 -18.02 10.27
CA ILE A 22 16.52 -17.18 9.63
C ILE A 22 16.63 -17.20 8.09
N THR A 23 17.85 -17.30 7.56
CA THR A 23 18.19 -17.42 6.13
C THR A 23 17.47 -18.56 5.41
N ARG A 24 17.35 -19.74 6.04
CA ARG A 24 16.79 -20.94 5.41
C ARG A 24 15.29 -20.79 5.12
N LEU A 25 14.56 -20.15 6.01
CA LEU A 25 13.13 -19.82 5.88
C LEU A 25 12.88 -18.94 4.64
N PHE A 26 13.76 -17.95 4.40
CA PHE A 26 13.66 -17.07 3.25
C PHE A 26 14.07 -17.74 1.94
N ASP A 27 15.06 -18.62 1.94
CA ASP A 27 15.44 -19.40 0.75
C ASP A 27 14.32 -20.36 0.34
N ILE A 28 13.64 -20.93 1.34
CA ILE A 28 12.46 -21.78 1.17
C ILE A 28 11.28 -20.99 0.59
N MET A 29 10.98 -19.81 1.14
CA MET A 29 9.89 -18.97 0.63
C MET A 29 10.18 -18.45 -0.79
N ARG A 30 11.44 -18.13 -1.10
CA ARG A 30 11.87 -17.60 -2.41
C ARG A 30 11.61 -18.59 -3.55
N ASN A 31 11.87 -19.88 -3.32
CA ASN A 31 11.69 -20.92 -4.34
C ASN A 31 10.22 -21.31 -4.60
N SER A 32 9.32 -21.08 -3.65
CA SER A 32 7.91 -21.54 -3.76
C SER A 32 6.91 -20.46 -4.19
N TYR A 33 7.23 -19.17 -4.06
CA TYR A 33 6.27 -18.07 -4.34
C TYR A 33 6.76 -17.02 -5.36
N GLY A 34 8.00 -17.11 -5.83
CA GLY A 34 8.54 -16.19 -6.84
C GLY A 34 8.30 -14.70 -6.53
N ASN A 35 7.83 -13.94 -7.52
CA ASN A 35 7.57 -12.50 -7.41
C ASN A 35 6.39 -12.12 -6.48
N GLN A 36 5.52 -13.07 -6.10
CA GLN A 36 4.32 -12.77 -5.30
C GLN A 36 4.65 -12.28 -3.88
N LEU A 37 5.80 -12.68 -3.31
CA LEU A 37 6.27 -12.18 -2.00
C LEU A 37 6.63 -10.69 -1.99
N LEU A 38 6.94 -10.14 -3.16
CA LEU A 38 7.28 -8.72 -3.35
C LEU A 38 6.06 -7.89 -3.70
N ILE A 39 5.12 -8.49 -4.44
CA ILE A 39 3.90 -7.85 -4.93
C ILE A 39 2.88 -7.72 -3.79
N ASN A 40 2.64 -8.80 -3.04
CA ASN A 40 1.63 -8.83 -1.98
C ASN A 40 1.94 -7.79 -0.90
N LYS A 41 0.93 -6.97 -0.61
CA LYS A 41 1.02 -5.89 0.36
C LYS A 41 0.43 -6.33 1.69
N VAL A 42 1.08 -5.91 2.76
CA VAL A 42 0.67 -6.12 4.15
C VAL A 42 0.46 -4.75 4.78
N LEU A 43 -0.69 -4.52 5.41
CA LEU A 43 -0.99 -3.25 6.07
C LEU A 43 -0.13 -3.12 7.31
N VAL A 44 0.47 -1.95 7.48
CA VAL A 44 1.25 -1.63 8.67
C VAL A 44 0.47 -0.64 9.50
N LEU A 45 0.21 -1.01 10.74
CA LEU A 45 -0.37 -0.15 11.76
C LEU A 45 0.72 0.31 12.73
N ASN A 46 0.53 1.49 13.33
CA ASN A 46 1.29 1.88 14.51
C ASN A 46 0.70 1.21 15.78
N LYS A 47 1.34 1.41 16.94
CA LYS A 47 0.86 0.88 18.22
C LYS A 47 -0.57 1.29 18.58
N CYS A 48 -1.03 2.43 18.10
CA CYS A 48 -2.38 2.94 18.29
C CYS A 48 -3.37 2.46 17.22
N TRP A 49 -2.98 1.47 16.41
CA TRP A 49 -3.79 0.82 15.38
C TRP A 49 -4.17 1.75 14.21
N PHE A 50 -3.48 2.88 14.07
CA PHE A 50 -3.62 3.74 12.90
C PHE A 50 -2.79 3.20 11.74
N PRO A 51 -3.32 3.22 10.51
CA PRO A 51 -2.57 2.81 9.32
C PRO A 51 -1.45 3.81 9.02
N ILE A 52 -0.23 3.29 8.90
CA ILE A 52 0.99 4.09 8.67
C ILE A 52 1.68 3.81 7.35
N GLY A 53 1.36 2.68 6.71
CA GLY A 53 2.05 2.28 5.49
C GLY A 53 1.67 0.87 5.05
N THR A 54 2.38 0.37 4.05
CA THR A 54 2.33 -1.05 3.68
C THR A 54 3.75 -1.60 3.56
N PHE A 55 3.90 -2.89 3.84
CA PHE A 55 5.11 -3.65 3.53
C PHE A 55 4.84 -4.60 2.38
N SER A 56 5.91 -5.01 1.67
CA SER A 56 5.85 -6.27 0.95
C SER A 56 5.74 -7.41 1.96
N LEU A 57 5.16 -8.52 1.54
CA LEU A 57 5.02 -9.70 2.40
C LEU A 57 6.38 -10.21 2.92
N LYS A 58 7.42 -10.19 2.05
CA LYS A 58 8.81 -10.46 2.46
C LYS A 58 9.25 -9.56 3.62
N ASN A 59 9.04 -8.25 3.50
CA ASN A 59 9.45 -7.30 4.54
C ASN A 59 8.66 -7.49 5.83
N ALA A 60 7.36 -7.79 5.75
CA ALA A 60 6.55 -8.09 6.91
C ALA A 60 7.13 -9.27 7.71
N PHE A 61 7.45 -10.39 7.05
CA PHE A 61 8.09 -11.54 7.71
C PHE A 61 9.49 -11.20 8.28
N CYS A 62 10.33 -10.46 7.56
CA CYS A 62 11.63 -10.01 8.08
C CYS A 62 11.47 -9.20 9.38
N LYS A 63 10.46 -8.33 9.43
CA LYS A 63 10.20 -7.47 10.59
C LYS A 63 9.55 -8.26 11.74
N LEU A 64 8.72 -9.26 11.46
CA LEU A 64 8.16 -10.18 12.47
C LEU A 64 9.28 -11.00 13.14
N LEU A 65 10.16 -11.61 12.35
CA LEU A 65 11.29 -12.40 12.85
C LEU A 65 12.27 -11.56 13.66
N SER A 66 12.47 -10.30 13.28
CA SER A 66 13.29 -9.35 14.04
C SER A 66 12.54 -8.65 15.19
N LYS A 67 11.32 -9.08 15.52
CA LYS A 67 10.48 -8.56 16.62
C LYS A 67 10.14 -7.06 16.53
N ARG A 68 10.32 -6.45 15.35
CA ARG A 68 10.03 -5.03 15.10
C ARG A 68 8.56 -4.76 14.83
N VAL A 69 7.83 -5.80 14.41
CA VAL A 69 6.37 -5.79 14.28
C VAL A 69 5.80 -7.06 14.88
N ARG A 70 4.49 -7.04 15.13
CA ARG A 70 3.66 -8.18 15.54
C ARG A 70 2.54 -8.37 14.54
N ALA A 71 2.06 -9.58 14.33
CA ALA A 71 0.97 -9.86 13.39
C ALA A 71 -0.37 -9.65 14.10
N LEU A 72 -1.36 -9.06 13.41
CA LEU A 72 -2.71 -8.92 13.92
C LEU A 72 -3.60 -9.98 13.27
N ASN A 73 -4.21 -10.84 14.10
CA ASN A 73 -5.28 -11.72 13.64
C ASN A 73 -6.54 -10.87 13.45
N HIS A 74 -6.96 -10.65 12.21
CA HIS A 74 -8.11 -9.77 11.92
C HIS A 74 -9.48 -10.40 12.25
N ILE A 75 -9.50 -11.69 12.62
CA ILE A 75 -10.72 -12.40 13.04
C ILE A 75 -10.89 -12.27 14.56
N THR A 76 -9.83 -12.57 15.32
CA THR A 76 -9.86 -12.57 16.80
C THR A 76 -9.35 -11.27 17.42
N TYR A 77 -8.75 -10.38 16.63
CA TYR A 77 -8.05 -9.17 17.04
C TYR A 77 -6.86 -9.39 17.99
N ASN A 78 -6.38 -10.63 18.12
CA ASN A 78 -5.18 -10.95 18.89
C ASN A 78 -3.91 -10.49 18.17
N VAL A 79 -2.99 -9.93 18.95
CA VAL A 79 -1.68 -9.48 18.47
C VAL A 79 -0.64 -10.54 18.78
N CYS A 80 -0.13 -11.20 17.75
CA CYS A 80 0.75 -12.35 17.86
C CYS A 80 2.20 -12.00 17.53
N ASN A 81 3.15 -12.53 18.29
CA ASN A 81 4.54 -12.61 17.85
C ASN A 81 4.71 -13.64 16.72
N PHE A 82 5.92 -13.78 16.18
CA PHE A 82 6.17 -14.71 15.07
C PHE A 82 5.79 -16.17 15.39
N TYR A 83 6.10 -16.67 16.58
CA TYR A 83 5.86 -18.06 16.95
C TYR A 83 4.37 -18.35 17.17
N GLU A 84 3.66 -17.43 17.81
CA GLU A 84 2.20 -17.48 17.97
C GLU A 84 1.51 -17.42 16.61
N TRP A 85 1.94 -16.51 15.73
CA TRP A 85 1.39 -16.39 14.38
C TRP A 85 1.64 -17.66 13.56
N PHE A 86 2.86 -18.18 13.59
CA PHE A 86 3.21 -19.43 12.91
C PHE A 86 2.41 -20.62 13.46
N SER A 87 2.05 -20.58 14.74
CA SER A 87 1.24 -21.62 15.38
C SER A 87 -0.27 -21.48 15.11
N THR A 88 -0.69 -20.44 14.40
CA THR A 88 -2.11 -20.18 14.12
C THR A 88 -2.60 -21.02 12.94
N ASN A 89 -3.63 -21.84 13.16
CA ASN A 89 -4.36 -22.59 12.13
C ASN A 89 -5.79 -22.08 11.97
N SER A 90 -5.95 -20.77 11.80
CA SER A 90 -7.28 -20.19 11.63
C SER A 90 -7.76 -20.33 10.19
N SER A 91 -8.99 -20.78 10.00
CA SER A 91 -9.73 -20.61 8.75
C SER A 91 -9.92 -19.11 8.47
N GLY A 92 -9.82 -18.69 7.21
CA GLY A 92 -9.97 -17.29 6.80
C GLY A 92 -8.65 -16.54 6.51
N PHE A 93 -7.52 -17.24 6.51
CA PHE A 93 -6.24 -16.70 6.05
C PHE A 93 -5.78 -17.32 4.75
N ASN A 94 -5.05 -16.54 3.96
CA ASN A 94 -4.24 -17.08 2.87
C ASN A 94 -2.99 -17.74 3.43
N TYR A 95 -2.52 -18.82 2.80
CA TYR A 95 -1.34 -19.55 3.24
C TYR A 95 -0.28 -19.62 2.15
N ILE A 96 0.98 -19.55 2.56
CA ILE A 96 2.15 -19.76 1.71
C ILE A 96 2.69 -21.16 1.94
N LYS A 97 2.92 -21.90 0.86
CA LYS A 97 3.63 -23.18 0.90
C LYS A 97 5.13 -22.93 1.11
N THR A 98 5.71 -23.68 2.04
CA THR A 98 7.14 -23.75 2.32
C THR A 98 7.58 -25.22 2.24
N SER A 99 8.87 -25.49 2.11
CA SER A 99 9.40 -26.86 2.17
C SER A 99 9.20 -27.53 3.53
N SER A 100 8.87 -26.75 4.56
CA SER A 100 8.60 -27.20 5.94
C SER A 100 7.12 -27.15 6.33
N GLY A 101 6.20 -27.00 5.37
CA GLY A 101 4.75 -26.91 5.62
C GLY A 101 4.14 -25.60 5.14
N TRP A 102 3.04 -25.17 5.75
CA TRP A 102 2.30 -23.98 5.35
C TRP A 102 2.42 -22.88 6.41
N ILE A 103 2.49 -21.63 5.98
CA ILE A 103 2.52 -20.47 6.88
C ILE A 103 1.42 -19.48 6.51
N ALA A 104 0.63 -19.05 7.49
CA ALA A 104 -0.42 -18.05 7.30
C ALA A 104 0.19 -16.69 6.89
N VAL A 105 -0.42 -16.04 5.91
CA VAL A 105 -0.05 -14.70 5.44
C VAL A 105 -0.59 -13.66 6.41
N PRO A 106 0.28 -12.89 7.09
CA PRO A 106 -0.18 -11.76 7.89
C PRO A 106 -0.63 -10.64 6.97
N GLU A 107 -1.95 -10.43 6.86
CA GLU A 107 -2.50 -9.31 6.09
C GLU A 107 -2.27 -7.96 6.78
N ILE A 108 -2.10 -7.97 8.10
CA ILE A 108 -1.94 -6.79 8.94
C ILE A 108 -0.84 -7.04 9.98
N VAL A 109 0.06 -6.08 10.12
CA VAL A 109 1.09 -6.07 11.17
C VAL A 109 1.08 -4.75 11.93
N ILE A 110 1.45 -4.82 13.21
CA ILE A 110 1.49 -3.68 14.13
C ILE A 110 2.94 -3.42 14.50
N SER A 111 3.39 -2.17 14.41
CA SER A 111 4.72 -1.78 14.89
C SER A 111 4.87 -2.03 16.39
N SER A 112 5.99 -2.63 16.79
CA SER A 112 6.30 -2.86 18.20
C SER A 112 6.69 -1.58 18.95
N TYR A 113 7.18 -0.55 18.25
CA TYR A 113 7.82 0.62 18.87
C TYR A 113 7.29 1.97 18.36
N TYR A 114 6.65 2.01 17.20
CA TYR A 114 6.25 3.27 16.57
C TYR A 114 4.82 3.64 16.92
N GLU A 115 4.64 4.82 17.52
CA GLU A 115 3.35 5.34 18.00
C GLU A 115 2.82 6.51 17.16
N LYS A 116 3.72 7.21 16.45
CA LYS A 116 3.35 8.39 15.65
C LYS A 116 2.58 7.98 14.39
N VAL A 117 1.80 8.89 13.83
CA VAL A 117 1.26 8.76 12.46
C VAL A 117 2.23 9.48 11.53
N PRO A 118 2.87 8.81 10.56
CA PRO A 118 3.80 9.47 9.65
C PRO A 118 3.04 10.53 8.84
N LYS A 119 3.56 11.76 8.82
CA LYS A 119 3.12 12.79 7.87
C LYS A 119 3.72 12.50 6.49
N PHE A 120 3.39 11.36 5.90
CA PHE A 120 3.93 10.98 4.60
C PHE A 120 3.25 11.83 3.51
N LYS A 121 3.99 12.82 2.99
CA LYS A 121 3.55 13.64 1.86
C LYS A 121 4.25 13.12 0.62
N ALA A 122 3.52 12.38 -0.23
CA ALA A 122 4.03 12.06 -1.57
C ALA A 122 4.38 13.37 -2.29
N SER A 123 5.47 13.39 -3.05
CA SER A 123 5.84 14.57 -3.84
C SER A 123 4.90 14.75 -5.03
N ALA A 124 4.73 15.99 -5.51
CA ALA A 124 3.97 16.31 -6.72
C ALA A 124 4.77 15.97 -7.99
N SER A 125 5.24 14.72 -8.11
CA SER A 125 5.94 14.22 -9.29
C SER A 125 4.96 13.96 -10.44
N ARG A 126 5.45 13.93 -11.69
CA ARG A 126 4.64 13.61 -12.88
C ARG A 126 3.79 12.37 -12.68
N LYS A 127 4.42 11.25 -12.30
CA LYS A 127 3.73 9.98 -12.03
C LYS A 127 2.59 10.12 -11.01
N ASN A 128 2.83 10.90 -9.95
CA ASN A 128 1.84 11.10 -8.89
C ASN A 128 0.69 12.02 -9.34
N ILE A 129 0.95 13.09 -10.09
CA ILE A 129 -0.11 13.95 -10.63
C ILE A 129 -0.97 13.19 -11.63
N LEU A 130 -0.36 12.45 -12.57
CA LEU A 130 -1.08 11.60 -13.52
C LEU A 130 -1.98 10.58 -12.80
N LYS A 131 -1.44 9.94 -11.76
CA LYS A 131 -2.19 8.97 -10.96
C LYS A 131 -3.34 9.62 -10.17
N ARG A 132 -3.13 10.81 -9.58
CA ARG A 132 -4.16 11.56 -8.85
C ARG A 132 -5.34 11.86 -9.75
N ASP A 133 -5.04 12.29 -10.97
CA ASP A 133 -6.04 12.68 -11.96
C ASP A 133 -6.55 11.49 -12.77
N LYS A 134 -6.16 10.26 -12.41
CA LYS A 134 -6.54 9.00 -13.10
C LYS A 134 -6.26 9.03 -14.60
N TYR A 135 -5.16 9.69 -14.99
CA TYR A 135 -4.79 9.93 -16.39
C TYR A 135 -5.84 10.71 -17.17
N THR A 136 -6.62 11.57 -16.51
CA THR A 136 -7.65 12.39 -17.14
C THR A 136 -7.18 13.84 -17.23
N CYS A 137 -7.28 14.43 -18.43
CA CYS A 137 -7.06 15.85 -18.65
C CYS A 137 -7.99 16.68 -17.76
N GLN A 138 -7.43 17.53 -16.90
CA GLN A 138 -8.20 18.36 -15.97
C GLN A 138 -8.90 19.55 -16.64
N TYR A 139 -8.71 19.75 -17.94
CA TYR A 139 -9.40 20.81 -18.71
C TYR A 139 -10.51 20.25 -19.60
N SER A 140 -10.26 19.14 -20.29
CA SER A 140 -11.23 18.55 -21.22
C SER A 140 -12.02 17.37 -20.65
N GLY A 141 -11.60 16.81 -19.52
CA GLY A 141 -12.19 15.60 -18.95
C GLY A 141 -11.88 14.32 -19.71
N LYS A 142 -11.11 14.37 -20.82
CA LYS A 142 -10.74 13.19 -21.60
C LYS A 142 -9.68 12.37 -20.88
N LYS A 143 -9.85 11.04 -20.88
CA LYS A 143 -8.83 10.10 -20.43
C LYS A 143 -7.73 10.00 -21.49
N LEU A 144 -6.49 10.09 -21.05
CA LEU A 144 -5.31 10.15 -21.90
C LEU A 144 -4.46 8.90 -21.74
N PRO A 145 -3.84 8.40 -22.81
CA PRO A 145 -2.72 7.47 -22.67
C PRO A 145 -1.49 8.19 -22.08
N GLU A 146 -0.60 7.43 -21.42
CA GLU A 146 0.53 8.02 -20.68
C GLU A 146 1.48 8.87 -21.55
N TYR A 147 1.63 8.52 -22.83
CA TYR A 147 2.50 9.24 -23.76
C TYR A 147 1.93 10.60 -24.21
N GLU A 148 0.61 10.79 -24.19
CA GLU A 148 -0.05 12.08 -24.50
C GLU A 148 -0.29 12.94 -23.26
N ALA A 149 -0.27 12.32 -22.08
CA ALA A 149 -0.49 13.01 -20.82
C ALA A 149 0.74 13.88 -20.48
N THR A 150 0.51 15.12 -20.09
CA THR A 150 1.52 16.08 -19.64
C THR A 150 1.10 16.70 -18.31
N ILE A 151 2.02 17.39 -17.65
CA ILE A 151 1.72 18.14 -16.43
C ILE A 151 1.70 19.61 -16.80
N ASP A 152 0.55 20.25 -16.60
CA ASP A 152 0.42 21.70 -16.67
C ASP A 152 0.53 22.32 -15.27
N HIS A 153 1.03 23.56 -15.23
CA HIS A 153 1.00 24.42 -14.07
C HIS A 153 -0.15 25.41 -14.21
N VAL A 154 -1.15 25.30 -13.35
CA VAL A 154 -2.33 26.18 -13.34
C VAL A 154 -1.90 27.65 -13.32
N VAL A 155 -1.07 28.02 -12.34
CA VAL A 155 -0.22 29.22 -12.37
C VAL A 155 1.07 28.87 -13.12
N PRO A 156 1.36 29.48 -14.27
CA PRO A 156 2.54 29.20 -15.07
C PRO A 156 3.86 29.40 -14.30
N LYS A 157 4.88 28.61 -14.62
CA LYS A 157 6.21 28.73 -14.00
C LYS A 157 6.83 30.11 -14.19
N SER A 158 6.70 30.70 -15.38
CA SER A 158 7.17 32.05 -15.71
C SER A 158 6.53 33.13 -14.83
N LYS A 159 5.34 32.86 -14.29
CA LYS A 159 4.58 33.73 -13.40
C LYS A 159 4.67 33.30 -11.92
N GLY A 160 5.70 32.53 -11.54
CA GLY A 160 5.96 32.11 -10.16
C GLY A 160 5.28 30.80 -9.72
N GLY A 161 4.68 30.06 -10.66
CA GLY A 161 4.03 28.78 -10.41
C GLY A 161 4.95 27.71 -9.82
N LYS A 162 4.56 27.13 -8.68
CA LYS A 162 5.35 26.10 -7.98
C LYS A 162 5.03 24.69 -8.48
N ASN A 163 6.02 23.79 -8.42
CA ASN A 163 5.82 22.34 -8.56
C ASN A 163 5.14 21.78 -7.30
N SER A 164 3.80 21.86 -7.22
CA SER A 164 3.04 21.51 -6.02
C SER A 164 1.72 20.82 -6.35
N TRP A 165 1.14 20.13 -5.36
CA TRP A 165 -0.16 19.47 -5.51
C TRP A 165 -1.29 20.44 -5.83
N GLN A 166 -1.16 21.70 -5.37
CA GLN A 166 -2.12 22.79 -5.54
C GLN A 166 -1.98 23.50 -6.88
N ASN A 167 -0.96 23.20 -7.68
CA ASN A 167 -0.69 23.92 -8.92
C ASN A 167 -0.50 23.00 -10.13
N CYS A 168 -0.06 21.77 -9.93
CA CYS A 168 0.18 20.84 -11.02
C CYS A 168 -1.08 20.00 -11.31
N VAL A 169 -1.43 19.88 -12.59
CA VAL A 169 -2.55 19.07 -13.09
C VAL A 169 -2.19 18.30 -14.34
N THR A 170 -2.92 17.22 -14.61
CA THR A 170 -2.78 16.45 -15.86
C THR A 170 -3.45 17.20 -17.00
N SER A 171 -2.75 17.37 -18.12
CA SER A 171 -3.27 18.00 -19.34
C SER A 171 -2.83 17.22 -20.59
N SER A 172 -3.58 17.31 -21.69
CA SER A 172 -3.09 16.81 -22.98
C SER A 172 -2.04 17.77 -23.53
N PHE A 173 -1.11 17.27 -24.35
CA PHE A 173 -0.11 18.12 -25.00
C PHE A 173 -0.75 19.33 -25.74
N SER A 174 -1.84 19.08 -26.49
CA SER A 174 -2.54 20.12 -27.25
C SER A 174 -3.12 21.24 -26.39
N ILE A 175 -3.80 20.90 -25.29
CA ILE A 175 -4.41 21.89 -24.40
C ILE A 175 -3.32 22.61 -23.59
N ASN A 176 -2.32 21.87 -23.11
CA ASN A 176 -1.18 22.44 -22.42
C ASN A 176 -0.47 23.49 -23.27
N ASN A 177 -0.23 23.19 -24.56
CA ASN A 177 0.38 24.13 -25.49
C ASN A 177 -0.52 25.35 -25.78
N LYS A 178 -1.84 25.15 -25.87
CA LYS A 178 -2.81 26.25 -26.05
C LYS A 178 -2.85 27.20 -24.85
N LYS A 179 -2.74 26.66 -23.62
CA LYS A 179 -2.66 27.46 -22.39
C LYS A 179 -1.32 28.20 -22.30
N SER A 180 -0.21 27.52 -22.60
CA SER A 180 1.14 28.08 -22.52
C SER A 180 1.39 28.74 -21.16
N ASP A 181 1.83 30.00 -21.16
CA ASP A 181 2.12 30.84 -20.00
C ASP A 181 0.94 31.73 -19.57
N LYS A 182 -0.28 31.41 -20.03
CA LYS A 182 -1.49 32.12 -19.64
C LYS A 182 -2.04 31.60 -18.31
N PHE A 183 -2.59 32.53 -17.54
CA PHE A 183 -3.47 32.24 -16.42
C PHE A 183 -4.79 31.65 -16.91
N LEU A 184 -5.54 30.96 -16.05
CA LEU A 184 -6.82 30.37 -16.46
C LEU A 184 -7.83 31.45 -16.85
N GLU A 185 -7.80 32.59 -16.16
CA GLU A 185 -8.61 33.77 -16.39
C GLU A 185 -8.38 34.40 -17.77
N GLU A 186 -7.21 34.17 -18.38
CA GLU A 186 -6.85 34.63 -19.72
C GLU A 186 -7.27 33.63 -20.82
N THR A 187 -8.01 32.57 -20.47
CA THR A 187 -8.41 31.48 -21.35
C THR A 187 -9.84 31.01 -21.09
N ASP A 188 -10.42 30.25 -22.01
CA ASP A 188 -11.71 29.57 -21.79
C ASP A 188 -11.58 28.25 -21.01
N LEU A 189 -10.39 27.93 -20.49
CA LEU A 189 -10.13 26.68 -19.80
C LEU A 189 -10.66 26.73 -18.37
N ARG A 190 -11.29 25.64 -17.94
CA ARG A 190 -11.75 25.46 -16.56
C ARG A 190 -11.24 24.14 -16.02
N LEU A 191 -10.92 24.12 -14.73
CA LEU A 191 -10.51 22.90 -14.06
C LEU A 191 -11.73 22.05 -13.71
N MET A 192 -11.64 20.77 -14.03
CA MET A 192 -12.63 19.76 -13.63
C MET A 192 -12.64 19.52 -12.12
N SER A 193 -11.50 19.70 -11.47
CA SER A 193 -11.38 19.59 -10.01
C SER A 193 -10.25 20.47 -9.49
N GLU A 194 -10.40 20.95 -8.25
CA GLU A 194 -9.34 21.74 -7.62
C GLU A 194 -8.09 20.88 -7.36
N PRO A 195 -6.90 21.34 -7.78
CA PRO A 195 -5.66 20.64 -7.54
C PRO A 195 -5.36 20.62 -6.03
N GLY A 196 -5.11 19.43 -5.50
CA GLY A 196 -4.81 19.25 -4.10
C GLY A 196 -4.13 17.93 -3.79
N PHE A 197 -3.82 17.74 -2.51
CA PHE A 197 -3.31 16.46 -2.02
C PHE A 197 -4.39 15.37 -2.18
N PRO A 198 -3.99 14.13 -2.52
CA PRO A 198 -4.94 13.02 -2.60
C PRO A 198 -5.59 12.78 -1.24
N LYS A 199 -6.91 12.56 -1.22
CA LYS A 199 -7.70 12.39 0.02
C LYS A 199 -7.18 11.26 0.92
N ASN A 200 -6.76 10.14 0.31
CA ASN A 200 -6.26 8.96 1.03
C ASN A 200 -4.79 8.67 0.65
N ASN A 201 -3.85 9.28 1.36
CA ASN A 201 -2.41 9.15 1.08
C ASN A 201 -1.91 7.69 1.03
N LEU A 202 -2.42 6.83 1.92
CA LEU A 202 -2.02 5.42 1.96
C LEU A 202 -2.48 4.67 0.69
N LEU A 203 -3.77 4.74 0.38
CA LEU A 203 -4.35 4.09 -0.80
C LEU A 203 -3.74 4.66 -2.08
N PHE A 204 -3.42 5.95 -2.08
CA PHE A 204 -2.76 6.61 -3.20
C PHE A 204 -1.36 6.05 -3.50
N GLN A 205 -0.68 5.41 -2.55
CA GLN A 205 0.62 4.76 -2.81
C GLN A 205 0.47 3.39 -3.47
N LEU A 206 -0.69 2.74 -3.33
CA LEU A 206 -0.93 1.40 -3.84
C LEU A 206 -1.25 1.44 -5.34
N PRO A 207 -0.88 0.40 -6.12
CA PRO A 207 -1.26 0.32 -7.54
C PRO A 207 -2.76 0.55 -7.74
N CYS A 208 -3.16 1.17 -8.86
CA CYS A 208 -4.58 1.41 -9.14
C CYS A 208 -5.40 0.11 -9.25
N SER A 209 -4.75 -1.00 -9.62
CA SER A 209 -5.33 -2.35 -9.66
C SER A 209 -5.36 -3.06 -8.30
N PHE A 210 -4.86 -2.44 -7.24
CA PHE A 210 -4.83 -3.06 -5.93
C PHE A 210 -6.24 -3.13 -5.33
N SER A 211 -6.74 -4.35 -5.14
CA SER A 211 -7.96 -4.59 -4.37
C SER A 211 -7.64 -4.56 -2.88
N VAL A 212 -8.34 -3.71 -2.12
CA VAL A 212 -8.16 -3.58 -0.68
C VAL A 212 -8.83 -4.78 0.02
N PRO A 213 -8.09 -5.60 0.78
CA PRO A 213 -8.66 -6.71 1.55
C PRO A 213 -9.71 -6.24 2.56
N ASP A 214 -10.72 -7.07 2.82
CA ASP A 214 -11.79 -6.75 3.79
C ASP A 214 -11.23 -6.49 5.19
N SER A 215 -10.21 -7.25 5.59
CA SER A 215 -9.49 -7.09 6.85
C SER A 215 -8.93 -5.67 7.05
N TRP A 216 -8.60 -4.96 5.97
CA TRP A 216 -8.04 -3.60 6.04
C TRP A 216 -9.10 -2.53 6.19
N LYS A 217 -10.34 -2.79 5.73
CA LYS A 217 -11.39 -1.76 5.61
C LYS A 217 -11.69 -1.08 6.94
N VAL A 218 -11.68 -1.84 8.03
CA VAL A 218 -11.90 -1.36 9.41
C VAL A 218 -10.88 -0.29 9.83
N PHE A 219 -9.64 -0.38 9.32
CA PHE A 219 -8.55 0.53 9.67
C PHE A 219 -8.43 1.71 8.70
N LEU A 220 -8.88 1.55 7.46
CA LEU A 220 -8.72 2.56 6.41
C LEU A 220 -9.90 3.51 6.29
N PHE A 221 -11.11 3.04 6.57
CA PHE A 221 -12.32 3.82 6.42
C PHE A 221 -12.93 4.04 7.81
N LYS A 222 -12.91 5.29 8.30
CA LYS A 222 -13.73 5.63 9.46
C LYS A 222 -15.19 5.37 9.08
N LYS A 223 -15.93 4.64 9.91
CA LYS A 223 -17.40 4.71 9.88
C LYS A 223 -17.75 6.19 10.04
N LYS A 224 -18.42 6.79 9.06
CA LYS A 224 -19.09 8.07 9.30
C LYS A 224 -20.09 7.78 10.41
N ASN A 225 -19.84 8.28 11.61
CA ASN A 225 -20.91 8.41 12.59
C ASN A 225 -21.92 9.33 11.91
N LYS A 226 -23.08 8.79 11.51
CA LYS A 226 -24.24 9.62 11.24
C LYS A 226 -24.58 10.24 12.60
N VAL A 227 -24.16 11.49 12.78
CA VAL A 227 -24.74 12.39 13.77
C VAL A 227 -25.87 13.10 13.06
#